data_AF-A0A1F8JMT2-F1
#
_entry.id   AF-A0A1F8JMT2-F1
#
_cell.length_a   1.000
_cell.length_b   1.000
_cell.length_c   1.000
_cell.angle_alpha   90.00
_cell.angle_beta   90.00
_cell.angle_gamma   90.00
#
_symmetry.space_group_name_H-M   'P 1'
#
loop_
_entity.id
_entity.type
_entity.pdbx_description
1 polymer ?
#
loop_
_entity_poly.entity_id
_entity_poly.type
_entity_poly.pdbx_seq_one_letter_code
_entity_poly.pdbx_strand_id
1 'polypeptide(L)'
;MELREWAKRILTADTLEEKLLCPDNLTDNCPGAPLLFNEPTRPPGMGFNKRSKEEKLPPFQTHDSSDNRAICLHRFAGHELLAVEIMAHALTAFPDAPKAFRKGVAHTLYFIRKSPGFAIGPPITMTCHDDLSW
;
A
#
# COMPACT_ATOMS: atom_id res chain seq x y z
N MET A 1 10.83 9.93 -8.81
CA MET A 1 9.43 10.39 -8.66
C MET A 1 9.29 10.99 -7.27
N GLU A 2 8.57 12.11 -7.11
CA GLU A 2 8.32 12.66 -5.76
C GLU A 2 7.35 11.76 -4.97
N LEU A 3 7.56 11.67 -3.65
CA LEU A 3 6.78 10.88 -2.70
C LEU A 3 5.29 11.20 -2.77
N ARG A 4 4.96 12.49 -2.84
CA ARG A 4 3.58 12.97 -2.98
C ARG A 4 2.92 12.42 -4.25
N GLU A 5 3.64 12.43 -5.38
CA GLU A 5 3.10 11.95 -6.66
C GLU A 5 2.90 10.44 -6.67
N TRP A 6 3.81 9.71 -6.02
CA TRP A 6 3.61 8.26 -5.83
C TRP A 6 2.36 7.97 -4.98
N ALA A 7 2.22 8.65 -3.85
CA ALA A 7 1.06 8.48 -2.96
C ALA A 7 -0.26 8.84 -3.66
N LYS A 8 -0.28 9.93 -4.43
CA LYS A 8 -1.42 10.29 -5.29
C LYS A 8 -1.74 9.18 -6.28
N ARG A 9 -0.73 8.64 -6.97
CA ARG A 9 -0.94 7.56 -7.94
C ARG A 9 -1.59 6.32 -7.31
N ILE A 10 -1.13 5.92 -6.12
CA ILE A 10 -1.74 4.81 -5.35
C ILE A 10 -3.23 5.07 -5.11
N LEU A 11 -3.60 6.30 -4.75
CA LEU A 11 -4.97 6.67 -4.41
C LEU A 11 -5.87 6.84 -5.64
N THR A 12 -5.34 7.33 -6.76
CA THR A 12 -6.16 7.70 -7.93
C THR A 12 -6.18 6.68 -9.05
N ALA A 13 -5.24 5.75 -9.12
CA ALA A 13 -5.19 4.74 -10.16
C ALA A 13 -6.42 3.82 -10.15
N ASP A 14 -6.86 3.41 -11.34
CA ASP A 14 -8.01 2.53 -11.57
C ASP A 14 -7.61 1.09 -11.94
N THR A 15 -6.31 0.78 -11.90
CA THR A 15 -5.78 -0.58 -12.11
C THR A 15 -4.94 -1.02 -10.91
N LEU A 16 -4.90 -2.33 -10.65
CA LEU A 16 -4.12 -2.87 -9.54
C LEU A 16 -2.62 -2.70 -9.80
N GLU A 17 -2.20 -2.88 -11.04
CA GLU A 17 -0.81 -2.76 -11.48
C GLU A 17 -0.25 -1.37 -11.19
N GLU A 18 -1.03 -0.33 -11.46
CA GLU A 18 -0.61 1.05 -11.21
C GLU A 18 -0.65 1.42 -9.74
N LYS A 19 -1.66 0.96 -8.99
CA LYS A 19 -1.71 1.12 -7.54
C LYS A 19 -0.51 0.47 -6.87
N LEU A 20 -0.10 -0.67 -7.41
CA LEU A 20 1.05 -1.37 -6.92
C LEU A 20 2.34 -0.75 -7.46
N LEU A 21 2.45 -0.12 -8.63
CA LEU A 21 3.74 0.36 -9.16
C LEU A 21 4.64 1.05 -8.11
N CYS A 22 5.91 0.64 -8.03
CA CYS A 22 6.90 1.25 -7.15
C CYS A 22 7.99 1.90 -7.99
N PRO A 23 8.28 3.19 -7.76
CA PRO A 23 9.39 3.85 -8.42
C PRO A 23 10.72 3.28 -7.95
N ASP A 24 11.69 3.19 -8.87
CA ASP A 24 13.07 2.83 -8.51
C ASP A 24 13.75 3.91 -7.67
N ASN A 25 13.41 5.18 -7.94
CA ASN A 25 13.97 6.34 -7.26
C ASN A 25 12.86 7.25 -6.73
N LEU A 26 12.91 7.52 -5.42
CA LEU A 26 11.92 8.33 -4.72
C LEU A 26 12.58 9.52 -4.03
N THR A 27 12.00 10.70 -4.22
CA THR A 27 12.42 11.96 -3.59
C THR A 27 11.32 12.49 -2.66
N ASP A 28 11.68 13.27 -1.65
CA ASP A 28 10.73 13.91 -0.73
C ASP A 28 11.19 15.34 -0.45
N ASN A 29 11.20 16.14 -1.51
CA ASN A 29 11.68 17.52 -1.48
C ASN A 29 10.53 18.51 -1.59
N CYS A 30 9.43 18.11 -2.23
CA CYS A 30 8.27 18.95 -2.48
C CYS A 30 6.98 18.29 -1.94
N PRO A 31 6.78 18.23 -0.60
CA PRO A 31 5.61 17.57 -0.02
C PRO A 31 4.29 18.30 -0.33
N GLY A 32 4.33 19.62 -0.62
CA GLY A 32 3.18 20.41 -1.07
C GLY A 32 2.10 20.65 0.00
N ALA A 33 0.94 21.18 -0.41
CA ALA A 33 -0.19 21.44 0.49
C ALA A 33 -0.99 20.15 0.81
N PRO A 34 -1.64 20.03 1.97
CA PRO A 34 -2.44 18.84 2.30
C PRO A 34 -3.45 18.48 1.21
N LEU A 35 -3.56 17.20 0.90
CA LEU A 35 -4.52 16.65 -0.06
C LEU A 35 -5.28 15.48 0.56
N LEU A 36 -6.57 15.70 0.79
CA LEU A 36 -7.48 14.76 1.42
C LEU A 36 -8.32 14.05 0.35
N PHE A 37 -8.42 12.73 0.49
CA PHE A 37 -9.28 11.86 -0.29
C PHE A 37 -10.35 11.28 0.64
N ASN A 38 -11.61 11.32 0.23
CA ASN A 38 -12.68 10.64 0.95
C ASN A 38 -12.56 9.12 0.77
N GLU A 39 -12.28 8.69 -0.47
CA GLU A 39 -12.08 7.29 -0.85
C GLU A 39 -11.03 7.23 -1.98
N PRO A 40 -10.23 6.15 -2.06
CA PRO A 40 -9.37 5.88 -3.22
C PRO A 40 -10.20 5.40 -4.40
N THR A 41 -9.73 5.69 -5.63
CA THR A 41 -10.26 5.06 -6.85
C THR A 41 -10.10 3.55 -6.75
N ARG A 42 -11.11 2.76 -7.14
CA ARG A 42 -11.04 1.30 -7.14
C ARG A 42 -11.11 0.73 -8.55
N PRO A 43 -10.30 -0.30 -8.86
CA PRO A 43 -10.43 -1.01 -10.12
C PRO A 43 -11.83 -1.62 -10.30
N PRO A 44 -12.27 -1.84 -11.55
CA PRO A 44 -13.53 -2.51 -11.84
C PRO A 44 -13.66 -3.83 -11.06
N GLY A 45 -14.77 -4.01 -10.34
CA GLY A 45 -15.02 -5.20 -9.52
C GLY A 45 -14.36 -5.20 -8.12
N MET A 46 -13.56 -4.19 -7.77
CA MET A 46 -12.94 -4.03 -6.44
C MET A 46 -13.51 -2.86 -5.62
N GLY A 47 -14.69 -2.36 -6.01
CA GLY A 47 -15.37 -1.28 -5.32
C GLY A 47 -15.78 -1.65 -3.88
N PHE A 48 -15.93 -0.63 -3.04
CA PHE A 48 -16.43 -0.81 -1.69
C PHE A 48 -17.87 -1.35 -1.70
N ASN A 49 -18.08 -2.50 -1.08
CA ASN A 49 -19.41 -3.05 -0.89
C ASN A 49 -20.02 -2.47 0.39
N LYS A 50 -21.19 -1.82 0.30
CA LYS A 50 -21.99 -1.36 1.45
C LYS A 50 -22.63 -2.51 2.27
N ARG A 51 -22.13 -3.75 2.16
CA ARG A 51 -22.88 -4.95 2.57
C ARG A 51 -23.12 -5.02 4.09
N SER A 52 -24.34 -5.45 4.40
CA SER A 52 -25.08 -5.37 5.66
C SER A 52 -24.95 -6.59 6.58
N LYS A 53 -24.09 -7.57 6.24
CA LYS A 53 -23.73 -8.69 7.11
C LYS A 53 -22.27 -9.07 6.85
N GLU A 54 -21.46 -9.08 7.89
CA GLU A 54 -20.08 -9.59 7.86
C GLU A 54 -20.10 -11.04 7.40
N GLU A 55 -19.75 -11.27 6.13
CA GLU A 55 -19.56 -12.60 5.60
C GLU A 55 -18.27 -13.16 6.23
N LYS A 56 -18.39 -14.16 7.09
CA LYS A 56 -17.25 -14.71 7.84
C LYS A 56 -16.22 -15.34 6.90
N LEU A 57 -14.95 -15.32 7.30
CA LEU A 57 -13.90 -16.07 6.59
C LEU A 57 -14.18 -17.57 6.72
N PRO A 58 -13.83 -18.37 5.71
CA PRO A 58 -13.79 -19.82 5.84
C PRO A 58 -12.98 -20.23 7.09
N PRO A 59 -13.47 -21.17 7.91
CA PRO A 59 -12.74 -21.65 9.07
C PRO A 59 -11.52 -22.48 8.65
N PHE A 60 -10.49 -22.50 9.49
CA PHE A 60 -9.22 -23.17 9.16
C PHE A 60 -9.37 -24.64 8.79
N GLN A 61 -10.32 -25.35 9.41
CA GLN A 61 -10.58 -26.78 9.16
C GLN A 61 -11.09 -27.07 7.74
N THR A 62 -11.59 -26.07 7.02
CA THR A 62 -12.08 -26.25 5.65
C THR A 62 -11.06 -25.82 4.59
N HIS A 63 -9.82 -25.54 4.99
CA HIS A 63 -8.75 -25.11 4.10
C HIS A 63 -8.18 -26.22 3.21
N ASP A 64 -8.62 -27.46 3.32
CA ASP A 64 -8.31 -28.50 2.33
C ASP A 64 -8.87 -28.14 0.94
N SER A 65 -10.00 -27.41 0.91
CA SER A 65 -10.57 -26.84 -0.31
C SER A 65 -9.75 -25.65 -0.81
N SER A 66 -9.34 -25.70 -2.09
CA SER A 66 -8.69 -24.58 -2.78
C SER A 66 -9.53 -23.32 -2.79
N ASP A 67 -10.85 -23.45 -2.92
CA ASP A 67 -11.76 -22.33 -3.04
C ASP A 67 -11.84 -21.55 -1.71
N ASN A 68 -11.85 -22.28 -0.59
CA ASN A 68 -11.81 -21.65 0.73
C ASN A 68 -10.50 -20.90 0.96
N ARG A 69 -9.36 -21.47 0.55
CA ARG A 69 -8.08 -20.76 0.60
C ARG A 69 -8.08 -19.52 -0.31
N ALA A 70 -8.65 -19.62 -1.50
CA ALA A 70 -8.75 -18.51 -2.44
C ALA A 70 -9.58 -17.35 -1.87
N ILE A 71 -10.69 -17.63 -1.19
CA ILE A 71 -11.49 -16.62 -0.49
C ILE A 71 -10.67 -15.91 0.59
N CYS A 72 -9.95 -16.67 1.44
CA CYS A 72 -9.09 -16.11 2.48
C CYS A 72 -8.00 -15.21 1.89
N LEU A 73 -7.31 -15.67 0.83
CA LEU A 73 -6.26 -14.91 0.15
C LEU A 73 -6.82 -13.65 -0.52
N HIS A 74 -8.00 -13.73 -1.15
CA HIS A 74 -8.63 -12.58 -1.78
C HIS A 74 -8.95 -11.48 -0.76
N ARG A 75 -9.50 -11.84 0.40
CA ARG A 75 -9.77 -10.86 1.46
C ARG A 75 -8.49 -10.29 2.06
N PHE A 76 -7.49 -11.14 2.29
CA PHE A 76 -6.17 -10.69 2.74
C PHE A 76 -5.56 -9.68 1.75
N ALA A 77 -5.56 -9.97 0.46
CA ALA A 77 -5.07 -9.05 -0.57
C ALA A 77 -5.84 -7.71 -0.56
N GLY A 78 -7.15 -7.75 -0.35
CA GLY A 78 -7.97 -6.54 -0.18
C GLY A 78 -7.58 -5.71 1.06
N HIS A 79 -7.24 -6.37 2.17
CA HIS A 79 -6.77 -5.72 3.40
C HIS A 79 -5.39 -5.09 3.23
N GLU A 80 -4.46 -5.80 2.58
CA GLU A 80 -3.13 -5.26 2.26
C GLU A 80 -3.23 -4.04 1.32
N LEU A 81 -4.12 -4.10 0.32
CA LEU A 81 -4.36 -2.95 -0.55
C LEU A 81 -4.93 -1.74 0.22
N LEU A 82 -5.83 -1.98 1.18
CA LEU A 82 -6.33 -0.93 2.07
C LEU A 82 -5.21 -0.31 2.92
N ALA A 83 -4.33 -1.14 3.49
CA ALA A 83 -3.19 -0.65 4.25
C ALA A 83 -2.28 0.25 3.40
N VAL A 84 -1.99 -0.17 2.16
CA VAL A 84 -1.24 0.63 1.17
C VAL A 84 -1.93 1.96 0.89
N GLU A 85 -3.24 1.97 0.67
CA GLU A 85 -4.02 3.19 0.40
C GLU A 85 -4.07 4.13 1.61
N ILE A 86 -4.22 3.62 2.83
CA ILE A 86 -4.22 4.44 4.05
C ILE A 86 -2.84 5.06 4.29
N MET A 87 -1.76 4.29 4.10
CA MET A 87 -0.40 4.80 4.21
C MET A 87 -0.11 5.88 3.15
N ALA A 88 -0.56 5.67 1.91
CA ALA A 88 -0.47 6.68 0.86
C ALA A 88 -1.29 7.94 1.22
N HIS A 89 -2.50 7.78 1.76
CA HIS A 89 -3.31 8.90 2.21
C HIS A 89 -2.64 9.69 3.34
N ALA A 90 -1.98 9.02 4.29
CA ALA A 90 -1.23 9.70 5.34
C ALA A 90 -0.13 10.62 4.76
N LEU A 91 0.54 10.18 3.70
CA LEU A 91 1.56 10.97 3.01
C LEU A 91 0.98 12.20 2.28
N THR A 92 -0.24 12.12 1.76
CA THR A 92 -0.89 13.26 1.11
C THR A 92 -1.59 14.18 2.10
N ALA A 93 -2.15 13.63 3.18
CA ALA A 93 -2.91 14.36 4.20
C ALA A 93 -2.02 15.15 5.17
N PHE A 94 -0.83 14.63 5.48
CA PHE A 94 0.09 15.22 6.45
C PHE A 94 1.45 15.58 5.83
N PRO A 95 1.48 16.48 4.83
CA PRO A 95 2.73 16.87 4.20
C PRO A 95 3.67 17.60 5.16
N ASP A 96 3.16 18.21 6.24
CA ASP A 96 3.96 18.90 7.25
C ASP A 96 4.57 17.97 8.32
N ALA A 97 4.27 16.66 8.27
CA ALA A 97 4.86 15.69 9.17
C ALA A 97 6.41 15.70 9.08
N PRO A 98 7.15 15.26 10.11
CA PRO A 98 8.62 15.20 10.02
C PRO A 98 9.09 14.40 8.80
N LYS A 99 10.14 14.87 8.11
CA LYS A 99 10.68 14.20 6.91
C LYS A 99 11.04 12.73 7.16
N ALA A 100 11.59 12.43 8.34
CA ALA A 100 11.88 11.07 8.77
C ALA A 100 10.63 10.18 8.85
N PHE A 101 9.50 10.72 9.36
CA PHE A 101 8.23 10.01 9.41
C PHE A 101 7.71 9.68 8.01
N ARG A 102 7.67 10.67 7.10
CA ARG A 102 7.22 10.45 5.71
C ARG A 102 8.08 9.41 5.00
N LYS A 103 9.40 9.44 5.18
CA LYS A 103 10.33 8.41 4.67
C LYS A 103 10.07 7.04 5.28
N GLY A 104 9.79 6.96 6.58
CA GLY A 104 9.43 5.71 7.26
C GLY A 104 8.17 5.07 6.68
N VAL A 105 7.12 5.87 6.46
CA VAL A 105 5.89 5.40 5.79
C VAL A 105 6.18 4.93 4.36
N ALA A 106 6.97 5.68 3.60
CA ALA A 106 7.39 5.30 2.25
C ALA A 106 8.17 3.97 2.22
N HIS A 107 9.03 3.74 3.21
CA HIS A 107 9.78 2.50 3.35
C HIS A 107 8.86 1.31 3.65
N THR A 108 7.86 1.49 4.52
CA THR A 108 6.84 0.45 4.80
C THR A 108 6.05 0.11 3.54
N LEU A 109 5.65 1.11 2.74
CA LEU A 109 4.99 0.89 1.45
C LEU A 109 5.86 0.06 0.47
N TYR A 110 7.18 0.28 0.49
CA TYR A 110 8.12 -0.52 -0.30
C TYR A 110 8.17 -1.98 0.18
N PHE A 111 8.21 -2.20 1.49
CA PHE A 111 8.31 -3.52 2.11
C PHE A 111 7.07 -4.40 1.89
N ILE A 112 5.86 -3.84 2.08
CA ILE A 112 4.60 -4.56 1.84
C ILE A 112 4.58 -5.13 0.42
N ARG A 113 5.14 -4.40 -0.53
CA ARG A 113 5.21 -4.80 -1.94
C ARG A 113 6.34 -5.74 -2.32
N LYS A 114 7.42 -5.77 -1.55
CA LYS A 114 8.58 -6.65 -1.79
C LYS A 114 8.55 -7.92 -0.93
N SER A 115 7.57 -8.06 -0.04
CA SER A 115 7.40 -9.26 0.77
C SER A 115 7.21 -10.51 -0.13
N PRO A 116 7.92 -11.62 0.15
CA PRO A 116 8.20 -12.71 -0.79
C PRO A 116 7.01 -13.58 -1.19
N GLY A 117 5.78 -13.20 -0.84
CA GLY A 117 4.57 -13.77 -1.44
C GLY A 117 4.32 -13.30 -2.89
N PHE A 118 5.13 -12.37 -3.42
CA PHE A 118 4.87 -11.77 -4.74
C PHE A 118 6.11 -11.47 -5.63
N ALA A 119 7.34 -11.87 -5.30
CA ALA A 119 8.45 -11.74 -6.27
C ALA A 119 9.65 -12.66 -6.00
N ILE A 120 10.05 -13.39 -7.06
CA ILE A 120 11.36 -14.01 -7.26
C ILE A 120 12.33 -12.91 -7.69
N GLY A 121 13.32 -12.55 -6.87
CA GLY A 121 14.37 -11.60 -7.24
C GLY A 121 15.24 -11.19 -6.04
N PRO A 122 16.54 -10.88 -6.24
CA PRO A 122 17.47 -10.69 -5.13
C PRO A 122 17.19 -9.37 -4.38
N PRO A 123 17.59 -9.28 -3.10
CA PRO A 123 17.40 -8.09 -2.28
C PRO A 123 18.26 -6.93 -2.80
N ILE A 124 17.66 -5.75 -2.90
CA ILE A 124 18.41 -4.51 -3.14
C ILE A 124 19.06 -4.11 -1.81
N THR A 125 20.39 -4.03 -1.79
CA THR A 125 21.16 -3.42 -0.71
C THR A 125 20.92 -1.90 -0.74
N MET A 126 20.14 -1.39 0.20
CA MET A 126 20.12 0.04 0.51
C MET A 126 21.27 0.30 1.47
N THR A 127 22.35 0.92 1.00
CA THR A 127 23.42 1.39 1.88
C THR A 127 22.86 2.49 2.78
N CYS A 128 22.62 2.15 4.05
CA CYS A 128 22.59 3.12 5.13
C CYS A 128 23.97 3.78 5.18
N HIS A 129 24.12 4.95 4.57
CA HIS A 129 25.16 5.88 4.96
C HIS A 129 24.47 7.13 5.50
N ASP A 130 24.69 7.30 6.80
CA ASP A 130 24.83 8.55 7.55
C ASP A 130 23.57 9.40 7.73
N ASP A 131 22.88 9.13 8.85
CA ASP A 131 22.64 10.09 9.95
C ASP A 131 21.39 9.68 10.74
N LEU A 132 21.59 8.76 11.67
CA LEU A 132 20.64 8.46 12.75
C LEU A 132 21.39 8.48 14.08
N SER A 133 21.65 9.68 14.61
CA SER A 133 21.75 9.89 16.05
C SER A 133 20.35 10.22 16.56
N TRP A 134 19.84 9.39 17.47
CA TRP A 134 18.52 9.51 18.11
C TRP A 134 18.32 10.84 18.82
#